data_AF-A0A1I6TE50-F1
#
_entry.id   AF-A0A1I6TE50-F1
#
_cell.length_a   1.000
_cell.length_b   1.000
_cell.length_c   1.000
_cell.angle_alpha   90.00
_cell.angle_beta   90.00
_cell.angle_gamma   90.00
#
_symmetry.space_group_name_H-M   'P 1'
#
loop_
_entity.id
_entity.type
_entity.pdbx_description
1 polymer ?
#
loop_
_entity_poly.entity_id
_entity_poly.type
_entity_poly.pdbx_seq_one_letter_code
_entity_poly.pdbx_strand_id
1 'polypeptide(L)'
;MKKKRRIAFFVCIVIVIFGIGVAVYNKISHENNLDCRASAVQIKAVAVDHTDQPLSDVKVYEDSITNKERAVTNAKGEFQFYSGVCGKITLVFVTPDGNTYTKEYDRENVPNIIKLE
;
A
#
# COMPACT_ATOMS: atom_id res chain seq x y z
N MET A 1 43.49 -3.69 38.97
CA MET A 1 42.51 -4.66 38.40
C MET A 1 41.03 -4.26 38.49
N LYS A 2 40.56 -3.44 39.46
CA LYS A 2 39.12 -3.14 39.65
C LYS A 2 38.48 -2.17 38.62
N LYS A 3 39.25 -1.31 37.94
CA LYS A 3 38.73 -0.36 36.92
C LYS A 3 38.46 -1.03 35.56
N LYS A 4 39.41 -1.80 35.02
CA LYS A 4 39.25 -2.55 33.75
C LYS A 4 38.08 -3.55 33.80
N ARG A 5 37.90 -4.25 34.93
CA ARG A 5 36.77 -5.17 35.14
C ARG A 5 35.42 -4.43 35.15
N ARG A 6 35.34 -3.24 35.76
CA ARG A 6 34.10 -2.41 35.73
C ARG A 6 33.77 -1.93 34.32
N ILE A 7 34.76 -1.47 33.55
CA ILE A 7 34.56 -1.02 32.17
C ILE A 7 34.03 -2.17 31.29
N ALA A 8 34.62 -3.37 31.41
CA ALA A 8 34.14 -4.54 30.67
C ALA A 8 32.68 -4.90 30.99
N PHE A 9 32.26 -4.77 32.25
CA PHE A 9 30.87 -5.00 32.64
C PHE A 9 29.91 -4.00 31.98
N PHE A 10 30.25 -2.71 31.96
CA PHE A 10 29.40 -1.70 31.30
C PHE A 10 29.31 -1.91 29.79
N VAL A 11 30.41 -2.31 29.14
CA VAL A 11 30.41 -2.62 27.70
C VAL A 11 29.50 -3.83 27.39
N CYS A 12 29.56 -4.90 28.19
CA CYS A 12 28.64 -6.03 28.03
C CYS A 12 27.16 -5.63 28.18
N ILE A 13 26.83 -4.79 29.16
CA ILE A 13 25.44 -4.36 29.38
C ILE A 13 24.92 -3.59 28.15
N VAL A 14 25.73 -2.70 27.56
CA VAL A 14 25.34 -1.93 26.37
C VAL A 14 25.09 -2.85 25.17
N ILE A 15 25.94 -3.85 24.93
CA ILE A 15 25.79 -4.81 23.83
C ILE A 15 24.50 -5.63 23.98
N VAL A 16 24.19 -6.08 25.19
CA VAL A 16 22.97 -6.86 25.48
C VAL A 16 21.72 -6.02 25.26
N ILE A 17 21.70 -4.77 25.76
CA ILE A 17 20.56 -3.86 25.56
C ILE A 17 20.36 -3.56 24.07
N PHE A 18 21.45 -3.31 23.33
CA PHE A 18 21.38 -3.06 21.90
C PHE A 18 20.86 -4.27 21.12
N GLY A 19 21.34 -5.48 21.45
CA GLY A 19 20.88 -6.72 20.83
C GLY A 19 19.38 -6.99 21.05
N ILE A 20 18.90 -6.78 22.29
CA ILE A 20 17.47 -6.90 22.61
C ILE A 20 16.65 -5.83 21.87
N GLY A 21 17.14 -4.59 21.84
CA GLY A 21 16.49 -3.48 21.13
C GLY A 21 16.29 -3.76 19.64
N VAL A 22 17.33 -4.24 18.95
CA VAL A 22 17.24 -4.63 17.53
C VAL A 22 16.28 -5.79 17.32
N ALA A 23 16.30 -6.82 18.18
CA ALA A 23 15.41 -7.96 18.06
C ALA A 23 13.93 -7.58 18.25
N VAL A 24 13.63 -6.73 19.23
CA VAL A 24 12.28 -6.21 19.50
C VAL A 24 11.81 -5.31 18.35
N TYR A 25 12.65 -4.39 17.89
CA TYR A 25 12.35 -3.51 16.76
C TYR A 25 12.03 -4.30 15.49
N ASN A 26 12.87 -5.29 15.16
CA ASN A 26 12.65 -6.13 13.98
C ASN A 26 11.38 -6.97 14.09
N LYS A 27 11.06 -7.50 15.28
CA LYS A 27 9.81 -8.25 15.52
C LYS A 27 8.58 -7.37 15.30
N ILE A 28 8.55 -6.17 15.90
CA ILE A 28 7.44 -5.22 15.76
C ILE A 28 7.28 -4.80 14.29
N SER A 29 8.37 -4.53 13.59
CA SER A 29 8.35 -4.17 12.15
C SER A 29 7.80 -5.31 11.28
N HIS A 30 8.15 -6.55 11.60
CA HIS A 30 7.71 -7.71 10.83
C HIS A 30 6.23 -8.07 11.11
N GLU A 31 5.75 -7.87 12.33
CA GLU A 31 4.36 -8.12 12.73
C GLU A 31 3.39 -7.15 12.03
N ASN A 32 3.71 -5.85 11.99
CA ASN A 32 2.91 -4.85 11.26
C ASN A 32 2.85 -5.08 9.73
N ASN A 33 3.81 -5.82 9.14
CA ASN A 33 3.87 -6.10 7.70
C ASN A 33 3.24 -7.46 7.33
N LEU A 34 3.06 -8.37 8.30
CA LEU A 34 2.44 -9.68 8.08
C LEU A 34 0.91 -9.56 7.92
N ASP A 35 0.26 -8.65 8.64
CA ASP A 35 -1.20 -8.51 8.66
C ASP A 35 -1.78 -8.07 7.31
N CYS A 36 -1.09 -7.19 6.57
CA CYS A 36 -1.56 -6.73 5.27
C CYS A 36 -1.34 -7.74 4.14
N ARG A 37 -0.32 -8.60 4.24
CA ARG A 37 -0.03 -9.66 3.25
C ARG A 37 -1.04 -10.80 3.31
N ALA A 38 -1.62 -11.06 4.49
CA ALA A 38 -2.60 -12.11 4.69
C ALA A 38 -4.02 -11.72 4.21
N SER A 39 -4.29 -10.43 3.99
CA SER A 39 -5.64 -9.92 3.71
C SER A 39 -5.66 -9.03 2.47
N ALA A 40 -6.20 -9.55 1.37
CA ALA A 40 -6.51 -8.73 0.21
C ALA A 40 -7.72 -7.84 0.51
N VAL A 41 -7.62 -6.55 0.20
CA VAL A 41 -8.72 -5.59 0.39
C VAL A 41 -9.50 -5.48 -0.91
N GLN A 42 -10.83 -5.57 -0.81
CA GLN A 42 -11.69 -5.31 -1.95
C GLN A 42 -11.77 -3.81 -2.21
N ILE A 43 -11.38 -3.40 -3.40
CA ILE A 43 -11.57 -2.05 -3.92
C ILE A 43 -12.79 -2.08 -4.82
N LYS A 44 -13.73 -1.18 -4.56
CA LYS A 44 -14.94 -0.97 -5.37
C LYS A 44 -15.19 0.53 -5.48
N ALA A 45 -15.24 1.05 -6.70
CA ALA A 45 -15.52 2.47 -6.92
C ALA A 45 -16.17 2.71 -8.29
N VAL A 46 -16.59 3.95 -8.49
CA VAL A 46 -17.11 4.49 -9.75
C VAL A 46 -16.14 5.53 -10.27
N ALA A 47 -15.63 5.35 -11.49
CA ALA A 47 -14.85 6.35 -12.20
C ALA A 47 -15.78 7.35 -12.90
N VAL A 48 -15.57 8.63 -12.66
CA VAL A 48 -16.34 9.72 -13.28
C VAL A 48 -15.40 10.79 -13.84
N ASP A 49 -15.90 11.59 -14.78
CA ASP A 49 -15.23 12.79 -15.26
C ASP A 49 -15.42 14.00 -14.31
N HIS A 50 -14.84 15.15 -14.70
CA HIS A 50 -14.97 16.42 -13.99
C HIS A 50 -16.42 16.92 -13.83
N THR A 51 -17.37 16.40 -14.61
CA THR A 51 -18.81 16.72 -14.55
C THR A 51 -19.64 15.66 -13.81
N ASP A 52 -18.98 14.73 -13.12
CA ASP A 52 -19.61 13.59 -12.43
C ASP A 52 -20.30 12.60 -13.39
N GLN A 53 -19.96 12.61 -14.69
CA GLN A 53 -20.46 11.61 -15.63
C GLN A 53 -19.64 10.31 -15.53
N PRO A 54 -20.29 9.14 -15.46
CA PRO A 54 -19.58 7.87 -15.40
C PRO A 54 -18.77 7.57 -16.66
N LEU A 55 -17.57 7.03 -16.48
CA LEU A 55 -16.65 6.69 -17.57
C LEU A 55 -16.62 5.18 -17.80
N SER A 56 -17.06 4.71 -18.97
CA SER A 56 -16.99 3.30 -19.36
C SER A 56 -15.65 2.93 -19.98
N ASP A 57 -15.33 1.63 -19.97
CA ASP A 57 -14.19 1.05 -20.68
C ASP A 57 -12.81 1.61 -20.23
N VAL A 58 -12.76 2.19 -19.04
CA VAL A 58 -11.52 2.65 -18.41
C VAL A 58 -10.82 1.44 -17.80
N LYS A 59 -9.59 1.20 -18.22
CA LYS A 59 -8.74 0.14 -17.69
C LYS A 59 -8.09 0.61 -16.41
N VAL A 60 -8.22 -0.17 -15.34
CA VAL A 60 -7.66 0.13 -14.03
C VAL A 60 -6.49 -0.81 -13.76
N TYR A 61 -5.35 -0.22 -13.45
CA TYR A 61 -4.12 -0.91 -13.09
C TYR A 61 -3.70 -0.53 -11.67
N GLU A 62 -2.89 -1.39 -11.09
CA GLU A 62 -2.20 -1.13 -9.82
C GLU A 62 -0.71 -1.03 -10.13
N ASP A 63 -0.10 0.12 -9.88
CA ASP A 63 1.28 0.43 -10.33
C ASP A 63 2.32 -0.57 -9.80
N SER A 64 2.14 -1.04 -8.56
CA SER A 64 2.99 -2.05 -7.93
C SER A 64 2.90 -3.45 -8.57
N ILE A 65 1.90 -3.71 -9.42
CA ILE A 65 1.76 -4.96 -10.17
C ILE A 65 1.90 -4.64 -11.66
N THR A 66 3.14 -4.72 -12.12
CA THR A 66 3.53 -4.35 -13.47
C THR A 66 2.67 -5.08 -14.52
N ASN A 67 2.13 -4.31 -15.47
CA ASN A 67 1.45 -4.78 -16.68
C ASN A 67 0.23 -5.70 -16.45
N LYS A 68 -0.40 -5.65 -15.28
CA LYS A 68 -1.62 -6.43 -15.01
C LYS A 68 -2.82 -5.52 -14.82
N GLU A 69 -3.72 -5.54 -15.81
CA GLU A 69 -5.05 -4.97 -15.67
C GLU A 69 -5.77 -5.63 -14.49
N ARG A 70 -6.37 -4.81 -13.63
CA ARG A 70 -7.09 -5.25 -12.44
C ARG A 70 -8.60 -5.30 -12.67
N ALA A 71 -9.11 -4.32 -13.41
CA ALA A 71 -10.51 -4.22 -13.77
C ALA A 71 -10.69 -3.30 -15.00
N VAL A 72 -11.87 -3.40 -15.61
CA VAL A 72 -12.36 -2.43 -16.60
C VAL A 72 -13.70 -1.91 -16.11
N THR A 73 -13.92 -0.59 -16.22
CA THR A 73 -15.18 0.02 -15.79
C THR A 73 -16.35 -0.39 -16.69
N ASN A 74 -17.51 -0.65 -16.11
CA ASN A 74 -18.73 -0.93 -16.86
C ASN A 74 -19.40 0.37 -17.39
N ALA A 75 -20.56 0.25 -18.04
CA ALA A 75 -21.32 1.39 -18.56
C ALA A 75 -21.76 2.43 -17.49
N LYS A 76 -21.71 2.07 -16.21
CA LYS A 76 -21.98 2.96 -15.07
C LYS A 76 -20.70 3.46 -14.40
N GLY A 77 -19.54 3.26 -15.02
CA GLY A 77 -18.23 3.62 -14.46
C GLY A 77 -17.77 2.74 -13.30
N GLU A 78 -18.53 1.70 -12.93
CA GLU A 78 -18.22 0.86 -11.77
C GLU A 78 -17.09 -0.11 -12.10
N PHE A 79 -16.16 -0.28 -11.16
CA PHE A 79 -15.14 -1.32 -11.19
C PHE A 79 -14.96 -1.94 -9.81
N GLN A 80 -14.45 -3.17 -9.77
CA GLN A 80 -14.09 -3.85 -8.54
C GLN A 80 -12.93 -4.82 -8.73
N PHE A 81 -12.02 -4.90 -7.76
CA PHE A 81 -10.97 -5.92 -7.71
C PHE A 81 -10.43 -6.07 -6.28
N TYR A 82 -9.65 -7.11 -6.02
CA TYR A 82 -8.95 -7.29 -4.75
C TYR A 82 -7.49 -6.83 -4.86
N SER A 83 -7.04 -5.93 -3.99
CA SER A 83 -5.64 -5.52 -3.89
C SER A 83 -4.92 -6.26 -2.76
N GLY A 84 -3.74 -6.79 -3.06
CA GLY A 84 -2.84 -7.41 -2.08
C GLY A 84 -1.72 -6.49 -1.61
N VAL A 85 -1.72 -5.22 -2.05
CA VAL A 85 -0.67 -4.25 -1.70
C VAL A 85 -0.79 -3.85 -0.23
N CYS A 86 0.33 -3.59 0.43
CA CYS A 86 0.34 -3.14 1.81
C CYS A 86 0.44 -1.61 1.89
N GLY A 87 -0.41 -0.99 2.72
CA GLY A 87 -0.39 0.44 2.97
C GLY A 87 -0.94 1.24 1.80
N LYS A 88 -0.08 2.03 1.15
CA LYS A 88 -0.47 2.90 0.04
C LYS A 88 -0.56 2.15 -1.27
N ILE A 89 -1.56 2.48 -2.07
CA ILE A 89 -1.81 1.94 -3.39
C ILE A 89 -1.82 3.07 -4.41
N THR A 90 -1.16 2.83 -5.54
CA THR A 90 -1.20 3.71 -6.71
C THR A 90 -2.04 3.05 -7.79
N LEU A 91 -3.17 3.68 -8.12
CA LEU A 91 -4.07 3.26 -9.18
C LEU A 91 -3.77 4.07 -10.45
N VAL A 92 -3.67 3.38 -11.57
CA VAL A 92 -3.51 3.99 -12.90
C VAL A 92 -4.74 3.69 -13.73
N PHE A 93 -5.39 4.72 -14.23
CA PHE A 93 -6.59 4.64 -15.06
C PHE A 93 -6.22 5.02 -16.49
N VAL A 94 -6.50 4.14 -17.44
CA VAL A 94 -6.28 4.38 -18.87
C VAL A 94 -7.63 4.39 -19.57
N THR A 95 -8.04 5.54 -20.06
CA THR A 95 -9.30 5.75 -20.76
C THR A 95 -9.22 5.26 -22.22
N PRO A 96 -10.36 5.02 -22.90
CA PRO A 96 -10.38 4.53 -24.28
C PRO A 96 -9.69 5.45 -25.30
N ASP A 97 -9.65 6.75 -25.02
CA ASP A 97 -8.96 7.77 -25.82
C ASP A 97 -7.44 7.81 -25.59
N GLY A 98 -6.93 7.00 -24.65
CA GLY A 98 -5.51 6.89 -24.33
C GLY A 98 -5.03 7.84 -23.23
N ASN A 99 -5.92 8.65 -22.62
CA ASN A 99 -5.54 9.46 -21.47
C ASN A 99 -5.22 8.57 -20.25
N THR A 100 -4.24 8.99 -19.47
CA THR A 100 -3.76 8.23 -18.30
C THR A 100 -3.82 9.10 -17.06
N TYR A 101 -4.46 8.59 -16.01
CA TYR A 101 -4.62 9.27 -14.73
C TYR A 101 -4.06 8.41 -13.61
N THR A 102 -3.21 8.99 -12.77
CA THR A 102 -2.61 8.29 -11.63
C THR A 102 -3.13 8.89 -10.34
N LYS A 103 -3.62 8.03 -9.44
CA LYS A 103 -4.13 8.43 -8.11
C LYS A 103 -3.52 7.53 -7.03
N GLU A 104 -3.04 8.14 -5.96
CA GLU A 104 -2.50 7.45 -4.79
C GLU A 104 -3.51 7.52 -3.64
N TYR A 105 -3.74 6.39 -2.98
CA TYR A 105 -4.64 6.27 -1.84
C TYR A 105 -4.02 5.41 -0.74
N ASP A 106 -4.48 5.60 0.49
CA ASP A 106 -4.36 4.52 1.48
C ASP A 106 -5.34 3.41 1.08
N ARG A 107 -4.88 2.16 0.99
CA ARG A 107 -5.67 1.03 0.49
C ARG A 107 -7.01 0.85 1.20
N GLU A 108 -7.06 1.17 2.48
CA GLU A 108 -8.25 1.05 3.33
C GLU A 108 -9.25 2.21 3.13
N ASN A 109 -8.80 3.31 2.51
CA ASN A 109 -9.56 4.56 2.36
C ASN A 109 -9.72 4.96 0.89
N VAL A 110 -9.77 3.99 -0.03
CA VAL A 110 -10.09 4.28 -1.44
C VAL A 110 -11.55 4.75 -1.51
N PRO A 111 -11.84 5.93 -2.08
CA PRO A 111 -13.20 6.45 -2.14
C PRO A 111 -14.06 5.64 -3.11
N ASN A 112 -15.37 5.59 -2.85
CA ASN A 112 -16.34 4.92 -3.72
C ASN A 112 -16.56 5.66 -5.06
N ILE A 113 -16.13 6.91 -5.17
CA ILE A 113 -16.20 7.73 -6.39
C ILE A 113 -14.81 8.32 -6.63
N ILE A 114 -14.29 8.14 -7.84
CA ILE A 114 -12.98 8.63 -8.25
C ILE A 114 -13.17 9.52 -9.47
N LYS A 115 -12.79 10.80 -9.32
CA LYS A 115 -12.78 11.77 -10.43
C LYS A 115 -11.48 11.68 -11.21
N LEU A 116 -11.60 11.47 -12.52
CA LEU A 116 -10.49 11.52 -13.47
C LEU A 116 -10.45 12.94 -14.05
N GLU A 117 -9.46 13.70 -13.61
CA GLU A 117 -9.18 15.10 -13.95
C GLU A 117 -7.74 15.21 -14.40
#